data_AF-A0A1V1UD90-F1
#
_entry.id   AF-A0A1V1UD90-F1
#
_cell.length_a   1.000
_cell.length_b   1.000
_cell.length_c   1.000
_cell.angle_alpha   90.00
_cell.angle_beta   90.00
_cell.angle_gamma   90.00
#
_symmetry.space_group_name_H-M   'P 1'
#
loop_
_entity.id
_entity.type
_entity.pdbx_description
1 polymer ?
#
loop_
_entity_poly.entity_id
_entity_poly.type
_entity_poly.pdbx_seq_one_letter_code
_entity_poly.pdbx_strand_id
1 'polypeptide(L)' 'MLQRSAAWPPCPSGWCKKMASTKLEQSALSLLTAFENAGKSVSRVIVEGRKIEIVLATEHDADDFDRIDMRHGKT' A
#
# COMPACT_ATOMS: atom_id res chain seq x y z
N MET A 1 -39.85 37.27 8.02
CA MET A 1 -38.54 37.26 7.34
C MET A 1 -37.48 37.65 8.37
N LEU A 2 -36.66 36.70 8.82
CA LEU A 2 -35.28 36.94 9.26
C LEU A 2 -34.56 35.58 9.33
N GLN A 3 -33.53 35.45 8.49
CA GLN A 3 -32.78 34.23 8.21
C GLN A 3 -32.00 33.77 9.45
N ARG A 4 -32.17 32.49 9.85
CA ARG A 4 -31.25 31.82 10.78
C ARG A 4 -30.22 31.07 9.95
N SER A 5 -29.14 31.76 9.61
CA SER A 5 -27.91 31.16 9.11
C SER A 5 -27.25 30.39 10.26
N ALA A 6 -27.49 29.09 10.34
CA ALA A 6 -26.67 28.20 11.18
C ALA A 6 -25.39 27.87 10.39
N ALA A 7 -24.44 28.79 10.45
CA ALA A 7 -23.05 28.50 10.15
C ALA A 7 -22.61 27.35 11.05
N TRP A 8 -22.14 26.26 10.45
CA TRP A 8 -21.53 25.16 11.17
C TRP A 8 -20.31 25.71 11.92
N PRO A 9 -20.05 25.28 13.17
CA PRO A 9 -18.91 25.79 13.92
C PRO A 9 -17.60 25.43 13.19
N PRO A 10 -16.63 26.36 13.09
CA PRO A 10 -15.29 25.99 12.64
C PRO A 10 -14.72 24.97 13.63
N CYS A 11 -14.25 23.84 13.10
CA CYS A 11 -13.75 22.70 13.86
C CYS A 11 -12.85 23.15 15.03
N PRO A 12 -13.11 22.71 16.28
CA PRO A 12 -12.27 23.03 17.41
C PRO A 12 -10.88 22.42 17.18
N SER A 13 -9.91 23.33 17.17
CA SER A 13 -8.47 23.07 17.12
C SER A 13 -8.06 21.99 18.11
N GLY A 14 -7.46 20.91 17.59
CA GLY A 14 -6.78 19.94 18.46
C GLY A 14 -6.15 18.76 17.74
N TRP A 15 -6.68 18.33 16.59
CA TRP A 15 -6.21 17.11 15.92
C TRP A 15 -5.88 17.35 14.45
N CYS A 16 -5.21 18.47 14.14
CA CYS A 16 -4.36 18.48 12.96
C CYS A 16 -3.09 17.74 13.39
N LYS A 17 -3.11 16.39 13.31
CA LYS A 17 -1.88 15.59 13.42
C LYS A 17 -0.91 16.22 12.44
N LYS A 18 0.07 16.96 12.96
CA LYS A 18 1.21 17.44 12.18
C LYS A 18 1.73 16.20 11.45
N MET A 19 1.58 16.19 10.14
CA MET A 19 2.24 15.25 9.24
C MET A 19 3.73 15.57 9.23
N ALA A 20 4.36 15.60 10.41
CA ALA A 20 5.80 15.52 10.52
C ALA A 20 6.14 14.05 10.29
N SER A 21 5.87 13.59 9.06
CA SER A 21 6.31 12.27 8.64
C SER A 21 7.82 12.27 8.81
N THR A 22 8.30 11.38 9.66
CA THR A 22 9.74 11.26 9.87
C THR A 22 10.39 10.99 8.52
N LYS A 23 11.63 11.46 8.28
CA LYS A 23 12.35 11.22 7.01
C LYS A 23 12.30 9.75 6.58
N LEU A 24 12.19 8.85 7.55
CA LEU A 24 12.14 7.42 7.38
C LEU A 24 10.77 6.91 6.91
N GLU A 25 9.68 7.48 7.40
CA GLU A 25 8.34 7.22 6.85
C GLU A 25 8.22 7.72 5.41
N GLN A 26 8.77 8.91 5.09
CA GLN A 26 8.83 9.39 3.71
C GLN A 26 9.63 8.45 2.81
N SER A 27 10.75 7.91 3.32
CA SER A 27 11.53 6.89 2.62
C SER A 27 10.74 5.60 2.43
N ALA A 28 9.97 5.17 3.42
CA ALA A 28 9.14 3.97 3.32
C ALA A 28 8.05 4.14 2.25
N LEU A 29 7.41 5.31 2.20
CA LEU A 29 6.43 5.64 1.16
C LEU A 29 7.07 5.68 -0.24
N SER A 30 8.25 6.28 -0.37
CA SER A 30 8.97 6.30 -1.64
C SER A 30 9.33 4.90 -2.13
N LEU A 31 9.71 4.00 -1.22
CA LEU A 31 10.01 2.61 -1.55
C LEU A 31 8.74 1.86 -1.96
N LEU A 32 7.64 2.04 -1.23
CA LEU A 32 6.33 1.46 -1.59
C LEU A 32 5.93 1.85 -3.03
N THR A 33 5.96 3.14 -3.34
CA THR A 33 5.62 3.63 -4.69
C THR A 33 6.57 3.09 -5.77
N ALA A 34 7.86 2.93 -5.46
CA ALA A 34 8.81 2.34 -6.41
C ALA A 34 8.49 0.87 -6.72
N PHE A 35 8.08 0.08 -5.73
CA PHE A 35 7.67 -1.31 -5.94
C PHE A 35 6.37 -1.42 -6.73
N GLU A 36 5.37 -0.59 -6.42
CA GLU A 36 4.10 -0.56 -7.17
C GLU A 36 4.32 -0.17 -8.64
N ASN A 37 5.16 0.85 -8.90
CA ASN A 37 5.53 1.24 -10.25
C ASN A 37 6.30 0.16 -11.02
N ALA A 38 7.02 -0.72 -10.30
CA ALA A 38 7.70 -1.88 -10.88
C ALA A 38 6.75 -3.08 -11.10
N GLY A 39 5.45 -2.92 -10.86
CA GLY A 39 4.45 -3.98 -11.00
C GLY A 39 4.56 -5.06 -9.92
N LYS A 40 5.13 -4.72 -8.75
CA LYS A 40 5.20 -5.61 -7.60
C LYS A 40 4.12 -5.24 -6.60
N SER A 41 3.30 -6.22 -6.25
CA SER A 41 2.30 -6.08 -5.20
C SER A 41 2.98 -6.10 -3.82
N VAL A 42 2.76 -5.07 -3.00
CA VAL A 42 3.27 -5.00 -1.61
C VAL A 42 2.16 -5.38 -0.64
N SER A 43 2.39 -6.38 0.21
CA SER A 43 1.42 -6.86 1.20
C SER A 43 1.47 -6.06 2.51
N ARG A 44 2.67 -5.70 2.98
CA ARG A 44 2.86 -5.01 4.26
C ARG A 44 4.10 -4.15 4.29
N VAL A 45 4.01 -3.00 4.96
CA VAL A 45 5.16 -2.16 5.30
C VAL A 45 5.18 -1.94 6.81
N ILE A 46 6.32 -2.18 7.45
CA ILE A 46 6.53 -1.94 8.89
C ILE A 46 7.73 -1.01 9.05
N VAL A 47 7.58 -0.02 9.92
CA VAL A 47 8.66 0.91 10.27
C VAL A 47 8.94 0.79 11.77
N GLU A 48 10.12 0.29 12.11
CA GLU A 48 10.57 0.09 13.49
C GLU A 48 11.89 0.83 13.75
N GLY A 49 11.80 1.98 14.40
CA GLY A 49 12.94 2.83 14.70
C GLY A 49 13.66 3.31 13.43
N ARG A 50 14.77 2.65 13.07
CA ARG A 50 15.56 2.93 11.85
C ARG A 50 15.43 1.86 10.76
N LYS A 51 14.60 0.84 10.98
CA LYS A 51 14.39 -0.29 10.07
C LYS A 51 13.07 -0.10 9.32
N ILE A 52 13.10 -0.38 8.01
CA ILE A 52 11.91 -0.50 7.17
C ILE A 52 11.86 -1.95 6.70
N GLU A 53 10.75 -2.63 6.96
CA GLU A 53 10.46 -3.96 6.43
C GLU A 53 9.34 -3.86 5.40
N ILE A 54 9.55 -4.44 4.22
CA ILE A 54 8.58 -4.47 3.13
C ILE A 54 8.36 -5.93 2.76
N VAL A 55 7.11 -6.38 2.86
CA VAL A 55 6.68 -7.73 2.49
C VAL A 55 5.99 -7.62 1.13
N LEU A 56 6.55 -8.25 0.11
CA LEU A 56 5.92 -8.39 -1.20
C LEU A 56 4.87 -9.49 -1.16
N ALA A 57 3.74 -9.26 -1.83
CA ALA A 57 2.80 -10.33 -2.10
C ALA A 57 3.44 -11.26 -3.14
N THR A 58 3.52 -12.54 -2.84
CA THR A 58 3.81 -13.56 -3.84
C THR A 58 2.57 -13.70 -4.71
N GLU A 59 2.61 -13.10 -5.89
CA GLU A 59 1.73 -13.54 -6.97
C GLU A 59 2.16 -14.97 -7.26
N HIS A 60 1.26 -15.91 -6.98
CA HIS A 60 1.49 -17.31 -7.27
C HIS A 60 1.46 -17.39 -8.80
N ASP A 61 2.63 -17.21 -9.43
CA ASP A 61 2.92 -17.74 -10.76
C ASP A 61 2.93 -19.28 -10.61
N ALA A 62 1.80 -19.85 -10.20
CA ALA A 62 1.56 -21.26 -10.39
C ALA A 62 1.48 -21.39 -11.90
N ASP A 63 2.55 -21.92 -12.49
CA ASP A 63 2.61 -22.25 -13.90
C ASP A 63 1.29 -22.94 -14.27
N ASP A 64 0.43 -22.25 -15.02
CA ASP A 64 -0.82 -22.81 -15.55
C ASP A 64 -0.55 -24.04 -16.46
N PHE A 65 0.73 -24.34 -16.71
CA PHE A 65 1.26 -25.44 -17.48
C PHE A 65 1.67 -26.66 -16.67
N ASP A 66 1.71 -26.60 -15.33
CA ASP A 66 2.09 -27.74 -14.47
C ASP A 66 1.06 -28.90 -14.53
N ARG A 67 -0.05 -28.71 -15.26
CA ARG A 67 -1.13 -29.69 -15.46
C ARG A 67 -1.20 -30.30 -16.85
N ILE A 68 -0.37 -29.87 -17.80
CA ILE A 68 -0.39 -30.46 -19.14
C ILE A 68 0.59 -31.63 -19.19
N ASP A 69 0.10 -32.82 -18.85
CA ASP A 69 0.80 -34.08 -19.15
C ASP A 69 0.91 -34.22 -20.68
N MET A 70 2.08 -33.92 -21.25
CA MET A 70 2.40 -34.08 -22.67
C MET A 70 2.54 -35.56 -23.06
N ARG A 71 1.50 -36.36 -22.79
CA ARG A 71 1.43 -37.77 -23.16
C ARG A 71 1.24 -37.91 -24.67
N HIS A 72 2.35 -37.85 -25.40
CA HIS A 72 2.41 -38.25 -26.80
C HIS A 72 2.20 -39.76 -26.88
N GLY A 73 0.94 -40.16 -27.03
CA GLY A 73 0.59 -41.53 -27.37
C GLY A 73 1.16 -41.88 -28.75
N LYS A 74 2.37 -42.44 -28.76
CA LYS A 74 2.84 -43.28 -29.87
C LYS A 74 2.02 -44.56 -29.84
N THR A 75 1.16 -44.73 -30.82
CA THR A 75 0.87 -45.98 -31.57
C THR A 75 0.01 -45.62 -32.76
#